data_AF-L7FHQ1-F1
#
_entry.id   AF-L7FHQ1-F1
#
_cell.length_a   1.000
_cell.length_b   1.000
_cell.length_c   1.000
_cell.angle_alpha   90.00
_cell.angle_beta   90.00
_cell.angle_gamma   90.00
#
_symmetry.space_group_name_H-M   'P 1'
#
loop_
_entity.id
_entity.type
_entity.pdbx_description
1 polymer ?
#
loop_
_entity_poly.entity_id
_entity_poly.type
_entity_poly.pdbx_seq_one_letter_code
_entity_poly.pdbx_strand_id
1 'polypeptide(L)'
;MYDNDREPPSGTGTGAGTGRLTMGVAWALLLLGLWMWGREVTDVRHGISAPTTGDIAAVGRPPDPELPPAHEPLSGAVPQRVDIPELGVQAPVVARGLDRRGAIDPPPFDQAGVVGWYGSGTRPGAAGTALLVGHVDTETRPAVFYKVGTLRPGATIRVTRADGKVAEFTVDDVRVLPRDRFDAQQAYGTRQSGRAELRLITCGGTFDRASRTYTANVIVSAYLTGAAA
;
A
#
# COMPACT_ATOMS: atom_id res chain seq x y z
N MET A 1 3.62 90.58 -13.29
CA MET A 1 4.55 91.45 -12.54
C MET A 1 5.35 90.55 -11.62
N TYR A 2 6.63 90.38 -11.95
CA TYR A 2 7.72 89.70 -11.22
C TYR A 2 7.56 88.23 -10.81
N ASP A 3 7.88 87.35 -11.76
CA ASP A 3 9.11 86.53 -11.80
C ASP A 3 9.88 86.30 -10.48
N ASN A 4 10.12 85.03 -10.13
CA ASN A 4 11.49 84.56 -9.92
C ASN A 4 11.61 83.03 -9.99
N ASP A 5 12.36 82.62 -11.00
CA ASP A 5 13.00 81.34 -11.26
C ASP A 5 13.52 80.56 -10.04
N ARG A 6 13.41 79.23 -10.14
CA ARG A 6 14.55 78.29 -10.00
C ARG A 6 14.11 76.86 -10.33
N GLU A 7 14.71 76.28 -11.35
CA GLU A 7 14.75 74.84 -11.64
C GLU A 7 16.23 74.40 -11.78
N PRO A 8 16.55 73.09 -11.88
CA PRO A 8 16.86 72.16 -10.80
C PRO A 8 18.34 71.68 -10.84
N PRO A 9 18.72 70.64 -10.07
CA PRO A 9 19.17 69.46 -10.82
C PRO A 9 18.73 68.08 -10.28
N SER A 10 18.33 67.25 -11.24
CA SER A 10 18.57 65.81 -11.44
C SER A 10 18.89 64.91 -10.23
N GLY A 11 17.96 63.99 -9.95
CA GLY A 11 18.21 62.74 -9.23
C GLY A 11 17.39 61.61 -9.85
N THR A 12 18.02 60.85 -10.74
CA THR A 12 17.55 59.56 -11.29
C THR A 12 17.50 58.48 -10.21
N GLY A 13 16.48 57.61 -10.18
CA GLY A 13 16.54 56.41 -9.34
C GLY A 13 15.25 55.63 -9.16
N THR A 14 14.99 54.74 -10.10
CA THR A 14 13.94 53.71 -10.17
C THR A 14 13.92 52.73 -8.97
N GLY A 15 12.73 52.28 -8.56
CA GLY A 15 12.46 50.85 -8.36
C GLY A 15 12.58 50.20 -6.96
N ALA A 16 11.42 49.69 -6.50
CA ALA A 16 11.20 48.35 -5.96
C ALA A 16 11.83 47.89 -4.61
N GLY A 17 10.96 47.77 -3.60
CA GLY A 17 10.73 46.52 -2.85
C GLY A 17 11.91 45.84 -2.15
N THR A 18 12.42 46.40 -1.07
CA THR A 18 13.48 45.78 -0.25
C THR A 18 12.94 45.09 1.02
N GLY A 19 11.90 44.26 0.85
CA GLY A 19 11.30 43.48 1.95
C GLY A 19 11.41 41.95 1.83
N ARG A 20 12.10 41.42 0.81
CA ARG A 20 12.12 39.98 0.50
C ARG A 20 13.51 39.36 0.33
N LEU A 21 14.59 40.09 0.57
CA LEU A 21 15.97 39.59 0.38
C LEU A 21 16.71 39.25 1.68
N THR A 22 16.20 39.60 2.87
CA THR A 22 16.86 39.25 4.14
C THR A 22 16.51 37.85 4.64
N MET A 23 15.40 37.25 4.21
CA MET A 23 14.98 35.92 4.65
C MET A 23 15.76 34.78 3.95
N GLY A 24 16.18 34.99 2.70
CA GLY A 24 16.91 33.97 1.93
C GLY A 24 18.35 33.74 2.41
N VAL A 25 19.02 34.81 2.85
CA VAL A 25 20.41 34.73 3.36
C VAL A 25 20.46 34.02 4.71
N ALA A 26 19.47 34.24 5.58
CA ALA A 26 19.37 33.54 6.86
C ALA A 26 19.16 32.02 6.69
N TRP A 27 18.34 31.60 5.71
CA TRP A 27 18.14 30.18 5.38
C TRP A 27 19.36 29.54 4.72
N ALA A 28 20.08 30.28 3.85
CA ALA A 28 21.30 29.78 3.23
C ALA A 28 22.43 29.57 4.25
N LEU A 29 22.57 30.45 5.25
CA LEU A 29 23.55 30.30 6.32
C LEU A 29 23.21 29.14 7.26
N LEU A 30 21.92 28.90 7.55
CA LEU A 30 21.48 27.74 8.33
C LEU A 30 21.73 26.41 7.59
N LEU A 31 21.46 26.34 6.29
CA LEU A 31 21.73 25.14 5.49
C LEU A 31 23.23 24.88 5.31
N LEU A 32 24.05 25.94 5.17
CA LEU A 32 25.51 25.81 5.08
C LEU A 32 26.12 25.37 6.42
N GLY A 33 25.61 25.89 7.54
CA GLY A 33 26.02 25.44 8.88
C GLY A 33 25.67 23.98 9.16
N LEU A 34 24.47 23.54 8.77
CA LEU A 34 24.04 22.13 8.88
C LEU A 34 24.86 21.21 7.96
N TRP A 35 25.26 21.70 6.79
CA TRP A 35 26.11 20.96 5.85
C TRP A 35 27.56 20.86 6.31
N MET A 36 28.10 21.88 6.99
CA MET A 36 29.43 21.79 7.60
C MET A 36 29.44 20.90 8.84
N TRP A 37 28.37 20.89 9.66
CA TRP A 37 28.29 19.99 10.81
C TRP A 37 28.06 18.51 10.43
N GLY A 38 27.55 18.25 9.22
CA GLY A 38 27.45 16.90 8.66
C GLY A 38 28.74 16.33 8.07
N ARG A 39 29.84 17.11 8.02
CA ARG A 39 31.11 16.69 7.39
C ARG A 39 32.18 16.16 8.34
N GLU A 40 31.86 16.08 9.64
CA GLU A 40 32.79 15.61 10.67
C GLU A 40 32.44 14.20 11.22
N VAL A 41 31.51 13.50 10.56
CA VAL A 41 31.12 12.09 10.87
C VAL A 41 31.56 11.10 9.77
N THR A 42 32.42 11.53 8.84
CA THR A 42 33.03 10.65 7.84
C THR A 42 34.53 10.63 7.96
N ASP A 43 35.04 9.98 9.01
CA ASP A 43 36.39 9.42 9.01
C ASP A 43 36.26 7.89 9.10
N VAL A 44 36.16 7.24 7.94
CA VAL A 44 36.50 5.81 7.83
C VAL A 44 37.55 5.69 6.74
N ARG A 45 38.80 5.70 7.21
CA ARG A 45 40.02 5.45 6.46
C ARG A 45 39.90 4.16 5.65
N HIS A 46 40.12 4.26 4.35
CA HIS A 46 40.44 3.12 3.51
C HIS A 46 41.85 2.63 3.85
N GLY A 47 41.92 1.38 4.32
CA GLY A 47 42.92 0.40 3.88
C GLY A 47 44.27 0.39 4.59
N ILE A 48 44.46 -0.61 5.47
CA ILE A 48 45.68 -1.44 5.49
C ILE A 48 45.25 -2.90 5.69
N SER A 49 45.80 -3.76 4.84
CA SER A 49 45.48 -5.17 4.56
C SER A 49 45.73 -6.16 5.71
N ALA A 50 44.96 -7.27 5.73
CA ALA A 50 45.48 -8.64 5.58
C ALA A 50 44.33 -9.65 5.39
N PRO A 51 44.49 -10.70 4.54
CA PRO A 51 43.50 -11.74 4.34
C PRO A 51 43.66 -12.85 5.39
N THR A 52 42.56 -13.46 5.84
CA THR A 52 42.51 -14.83 6.39
C THR A 52 41.06 -15.15 6.76
N THR A 53 40.52 -16.16 6.06
CA THR A 53 39.47 -17.10 6.50
C THR A 53 38.04 -16.58 6.66
N GLY A 54 37.13 -17.29 5.98
CA GLY A 54 35.69 -17.04 5.95
C GLY A 54 34.98 -17.22 7.29
N ASP A 55 33.65 -17.06 7.21
CA ASP A 55 32.66 -17.28 8.27
C ASP A 55 32.34 -16.13 9.24
N ILE A 56 32.17 -14.88 8.76
CA ILE A 56 31.54 -13.82 9.59
C ILE A 56 30.40 -13.06 8.88
N ALA A 57 30.06 -13.37 7.62
CA ALA A 57 29.01 -12.63 6.89
C ALA A 57 27.56 -13.12 7.12
N ALA A 58 27.32 -14.08 8.03
CA ALA A 58 26.01 -14.73 8.18
C ALA A 58 25.36 -14.56 9.57
N VAL A 59 25.67 -13.50 10.31
CA VAL A 59 24.96 -13.16 11.56
C VAL A 59 24.20 -11.86 11.35
N GLY A 60 22.87 -11.92 11.21
CA GLY A 60 22.06 -10.71 11.42
C GLY A 60 20.71 -10.57 10.71
N ARG A 61 20.23 -11.52 9.90
CA ARG A 61 18.80 -11.52 9.53
C ARG A 61 18.05 -12.37 10.56
N PRO A 62 17.12 -11.81 11.35
CA PRO A 62 16.18 -12.63 12.11
C PRO A 62 15.54 -13.63 11.15
N PRO A 63 15.43 -14.92 11.49
CA PRO A 63 14.70 -15.86 10.63
C PRO A 63 13.32 -15.27 10.33
N ASP A 64 12.91 -15.33 9.05
CA ASP A 64 11.56 -14.92 8.68
C ASP A 64 10.57 -15.71 9.56
N PRO A 65 9.49 -15.06 10.05
CA PRO A 65 8.55 -15.72 10.92
C PRO A 65 8.03 -16.99 10.25
N GLU A 66 8.15 -18.12 10.95
CA GLU A 66 7.67 -19.40 10.45
C GLU A 66 6.14 -19.35 10.34
N LEU A 67 5.63 -19.48 9.12
CA LEU A 67 4.19 -19.44 8.87
C LEU A 67 3.57 -20.82 9.19
N PRO A 68 2.33 -20.85 9.72
CA PRO A 68 1.63 -22.09 10.04
C PRO A 68 1.47 -22.99 8.80
N PRO A 69 1.44 -24.33 8.97
CA PRO A 69 1.22 -25.24 7.85
C PRO A 69 -0.15 -25.01 7.20
N ALA A 70 -0.25 -25.31 5.90
CA ALA A 70 -1.52 -25.21 5.19
C ALA A 70 -2.52 -26.26 5.71
N HIS A 71 -3.77 -25.84 5.87
CA HIS A 71 -4.88 -26.71 6.23
C HIS A 71 -5.52 -27.32 4.97
N GLU A 72 -6.06 -28.53 5.10
CA GLU A 72 -6.81 -29.19 4.02
C GLU A 72 -8.01 -28.34 3.57
N PRO A 73 -8.29 -28.25 2.26
CA PRO A 73 -9.44 -27.48 1.79
C PRO A 73 -10.77 -27.95 2.40
N LEU A 74 -11.65 -26.99 2.64
CA LEU A 74 -13.01 -27.21 3.11
C LEU A 74 -13.94 -27.45 1.90
N SER A 75 -15.13 -27.98 2.18
CA SER A 75 -16.23 -27.91 1.19
C SER A 75 -16.53 -26.46 0.85
N GLY A 76 -16.99 -26.18 -0.37
CA GLY A 76 -17.26 -24.80 -0.78
C GLY A 76 -18.58 -24.26 -0.21
N ALA A 77 -18.53 -23.19 0.59
CA ALA A 77 -19.71 -22.45 1.05
C ALA A 77 -19.61 -20.94 0.76
N VAL A 78 -20.77 -20.28 0.66
CA VAL A 78 -20.86 -18.85 0.35
C VAL A 78 -20.28 -18.03 1.50
N PRO A 79 -19.37 -17.06 1.24
CA PRO A 79 -18.87 -16.17 2.28
C PRO A 79 -19.93 -15.14 2.67
N GLN A 80 -20.00 -14.82 3.96
CA GLN A 80 -20.97 -13.87 4.51
C GLN A 80 -20.29 -12.64 5.14
N ARG A 81 -19.14 -12.83 5.78
CA ARG A 81 -18.38 -11.77 6.44
C ARG A 81 -16.89 -12.04 6.35
N VAL A 82 -16.10 -10.99 6.22
CA VAL A 82 -14.64 -11.02 6.34
C VAL A 82 -14.24 -10.22 7.56
N ASP A 83 -13.36 -10.79 8.36
CA ASP A 83 -12.79 -10.18 9.55
C ASP A 83 -11.26 -10.14 9.42
N ILE A 84 -10.65 -8.97 9.63
CA ILE A 84 -9.19 -8.78 9.66
C ILE A 84 -8.84 -8.11 10.98
N PRO A 85 -8.57 -8.88 12.06
CA PRO A 85 -8.46 -8.35 13.42
C PRO A 85 -7.40 -7.26 13.57
N GLU A 86 -6.22 -7.43 12.96
CA GLU A 86 -5.11 -6.47 13.01
C GLU A 86 -5.50 -5.08 12.46
N LEU A 87 -6.46 -5.04 11.53
CA LEU A 87 -6.93 -3.81 10.90
C LEU A 87 -8.25 -3.30 11.50
N GLY A 88 -8.87 -4.05 12.43
CA GLY A 88 -10.21 -3.77 12.94
C GLY A 88 -11.32 -3.88 11.88
N VAL A 89 -11.10 -4.63 10.81
CA VAL A 89 -12.09 -4.83 9.74
C VAL A 89 -13.07 -5.92 10.15
N GLN A 90 -14.36 -5.62 10.04
CA GLN A 90 -15.46 -6.57 10.08
C GLN A 90 -16.47 -6.13 9.01
N ALA A 91 -16.55 -6.87 7.91
CA ALA A 91 -17.25 -6.41 6.72
C ALA A 91 -18.14 -7.48 6.10
N PRO A 92 -19.41 -7.17 5.76
CA PRO A 92 -20.26 -8.09 5.02
C PRO A 92 -19.67 -8.34 3.63
N VAL A 93 -19.86 -9.57 3.14
CA VAL A 93 -19.44 -9.99 1.81
C VAL A 93 -20.65 -10.13 0.90
N VAL A 94 -20.58 -9.54 -0.29
CA VAL A 94 -21.60 -9.65 -1.33
C VAL A 94 -21.03 -10.31 -2.57
N ALA A 95 -21.82 -11.16 -3.22
CA ALA A 95 -21.43 -11.75 -4.49
C ALA A 95 -21.39 -10.68 -5.60
N ARG A 96 -20.31 -10.69 -6.38
CA ARG A 96 -20.08 -9.83 -7.53
C ARG A 96 -19.77 -10.66 -8.78
N GLY A 97 -20.10 -10.09 -9.94
CA GLY A 97 -19.74 -10.63 -11.24
C GLY A 97 -18.47 -9.99 -11.78
N LEU A 98 -18.29 -10.09 -13.09
CA LEU A 98 -17.29 -9.33 -13.82
C LEU A 98 -17.92 -8.10 -14.49
N ASP A 99 -17.16 -7.04 -14.61
CA ASP A 99 -17.51 -5.87 -15.41
C ASP A 99 -17.33 -6.14 -16.91
N ARG A 100 -17.63 -5.15 -17.75
CA ARG A 100 -17.50 -5.26 -19.22
C ARG A 100 -16.05 -5.48 -19.70
N ARG A 101 -15.07 -5.29 -18.83
CA ARG A 101 -13.64 -5.47 -19.11
C ARG A 101 -13.12 -6.80 -18.56
N GLY A 102 -13.97 -7.61 -17.95
CA GLY A 102 -13.60 -8.91 -17.36
C GLY A 102 -12.93 -8.78 -16.00
N ALA A 103 -12.90 -7.59 -15.39
CA ALA A 103 -12.43 -7.40 -14.01
C ALA A 103 -13.57 -7.70 -13.04
N ILE A 104 -13.27 -8.10 -11.80
CA ILE A 104 -14.31 -8.28 -10.77
C ILE A 104 -14.96 -6.93 -10.50
N ASP A 105 -16.27 -6.87 -10.63
CA ASP A 105 -17.04 -5.65 -10.38
C ASP A 105 -17.00 -5.33 -8.88
N PRO A 106 -16.41 -4.21 -8.45
CA PRO A 106 -16.30 -3.88 -7.04
C PRO A 106 -17.68 -3.69 -6.38
N PRO A 107 -17.76 -3.71 -5.04
CA PRO A 107 -18.97 -3.30 -4.34
C PRO A 107 -19.36 -1.85 -4.69
N PRO A 108 -20.64 -1.46 -4.55
CA PRO A 108 -21.06 -0.07 -4.78
C PRO A 108 -20.19 0.94 -4.02
N PHE A 109 -19.83 2.04 -4.67
CA PHE A 109 -18.84 2.99 -4.14
C PHE A 109 -19.32 3.73 -2.88
N ASP A 110 -20.63 3.92 -2.74
CA ASP A 110 -21.27 4.47 -1.55
C ASP A 110 -21.25 3.49 -0.35
N GLN A 111 -20.99 2.20 -0.61
CA GLN A 111 -20.93 1.14 0.40
C GLN A 111 -19.49 0.85 0.83
N ALA A 112 -18.80 1.85 1.37
CA ALA A 112 -17.37 1.70 1.68
C ALA A 112 -17.02 0.66 2.76
N GLY A 113 -18.01 0.09 3.47
CA GLY A 113 -17.79 -0.99 4.44
C GLY A 113 -18.02 -2.40 3.89
N VAL A 114 -18.26 -2.56 2.59
CA VAL A 114 -18.65 -3.83 1.98
C VAL A 114 -17.49 -4.42 1.17
N VAL A 115 -17.35 -5.76 1.23
CA VAL A 115 -16.41 -6.51 0.40
C VAL A 115 -17.17 -7.24 -0.70
N GLY A 116 -16.67 -7.18 -1.93
CA GLY A 116 -17.17 -7.99 -3.04
C GLY A 116 -16.40 -9.31 -3.15
N TRP A 117 -17.09 -10.43 -3.36
CA TRP A 117 -16.48 -11.71 -3.71
C TRP A 117 -16.86 -12.10 -5.14
N TYR A 118 -15.92 -12.62 -5.92
CA TYR A 118 -16.22 -13.13 -7.26
C TYR A 118 -17.07 -14.41 -7.19
N GLY A 119 -18.39 -14.27 -7.37
CA GLY A 119 -19.37 -15.30 -7.04
C GLY A 119 -19.35 -16.54 -7.92
N SER A 120 -18.83 -16.42 -9.15
CA SER A 120 -18.66 -17.54 -10.08
C SER A 120 -17.33 -18.27 -9.93
N GLY A 121 -16.46 -17.80 -9.01
CA GLY A 121 -15.15 -18.37 -8.76
C GLY A 121 -15.09 -19.32 -7.56
N THR A 122 -13.88 -19.56 -7.06
CA THR A 122 -13.66 -20.39 -5.87
C THR A 122 -14.32 -19.78 -4.65
N ARG A 123 -15.03 -20.61 -3.89
CA ARG A 123 -15.59 -20.24 -2.59
C ARG A 123 -14.47 -20.22 -1.53
N PRO A 124 -14.38 -19.18 -0.67
CA PRO A 124 -13.34 -19.13 0.36
C PRO A 124 -13.30 -20.39 1.23
N GLY A 125 -12.15 -21.04 1.25
CA GLY A 125 -11.88 -22.26 2.00
C GLY A 125 -11.86 -23.52 1.12
N ALA A 126 -12.45 -23.48 -0.09
CA ALA A 126 -12.34 -24.56 -1.05
C ALA A 126 -11.00 -24.52 -1.81
N ALA A 127 -10.62 -25.65 -2.41
CA ALA A 127 -9.41 -25.75 -3.21
C ALA A 127 -9.47 -24.79 -4.42
N GLY A 128 -8.38 -24.07 -4.66
CA GLY A 128 -8.29 -22.98 -5.64
C GLY A 128 -8.17 -21.61 -4.98
N THR A 129 -8.27 -20.55 -5.79
CA THR A 129 -8.08 -19.18 -5.34
C THR A 129 -9.41 -18.43 -5.28
N ALA A 130 -9.80 -17.98 -4.10
CA ALA A 130 -10.96 -17.10 -3.91
C ALA A 130 -10.53 -15.64 -4.00
N LEU A 131 -11.33 -14.82 -4.70
CA LEU A 131 -10.99 -13.42 -4.99
C LEU A 131 -11.98 -12.48 -4.31
N LEU A 132 -11.47 -11.60 -3.45
CA LEU A 132 -12.22 -10.57 -2.74
C LEU A 132 -11.71 -9.19 -3.15
N VAL A 133 -12.62 -8.30 -3.48
CA VAL A 133 -12.35 -6.90 -3.87
C VAL A 133 -12.99 -5.94 -2.88
N GLY A 134 -12.34 -4.82 -2.64
CA GLY A 134 -12.86 -3.74 -1.81
C GLY A 134 -12.23 -2.42 -2.20
N HIS A 135 -12.93 -1.32 -1.90
CA HIS A 135 -12.39 0.01 -2.13
C HIS A 135 -11.29 0.33 -1.12
N VAL A 136 -10.30 1.12 -1.55
CA VAL A 136 -9.31 1.73 -0.66
C VAL A 136 -9.94 2.92 0.05
N ASP A 137 -10.67 3.77 -0.65
CA ASP A 137 -11.39 4.92 -0.13
C ASP A 137 -12.63 5.25 -0.96
N THR A 138 -13.34 6.27 -0.52
CA THR A 138 -14.43 6.94 -1.22
C THR A 138 -14.07 8.41 -1.41
N GLU A 139 -14.95 9.20 -2.02
CA GLU A 139 -14.71 10.65 -2.16
C GLU A 139 -14.48 11.37 -0.82
N THR A 140 -15.03 10.85 0.28
CA THR A 140 -15.04 11.57 1.57
C THR A 140 -14.35 10.84 2.71
N ARG A 141 -14.06 9.54 2.58
CA ARG A 141 -13.52 8.74 3.69
C ARG A 141 -12.80 7.46 3.25
N PRO A 142 -11.90 6.92 4.09
CA PRO A 142 -11.38 5.56 3.96
C PRO A 142 -12.48 4.49 3.82
N ALA A 143 -12.18 3.44 3.05
CA ALA A 143 -13.06 2.30 2.82
C ALA A 143 -12.47 1.00 3.42
N VAL A 144 -13.17 -0.12 3.21
CA VAL A 144 -12.93 -1.40 3.88
C VAL A 144 -11.51 -1.91 3.73
N PHE A 145 -10.88 -1.65 2.57
CA PHE A 145 -9.52 -2.09 2.27
C PHE A 145 -8.49 -0.95 2.31
N TYR A 146 -8.79 0.16 3.00
CA TYR A 146 -7.86 1.29 3.11
C TYR A 146 -6.46 0.87 3.62
N LYS A 147 -6.41 -0.06 4.59
CA LYS A 147 -5.18 -0.47 5.28
C LYS A 147 -4.66 -1.84 4.88
N VAL A 148 -5.27 -2.56 3.93
CA VAL A 148 -4.85 -3.96 3.66
C VAL A 148 -3.41 -4.05 3.12
N GLY A 149 -2.91 -2.99 2.49
CA GLY A 149 -1.51 -2.91 2.07
C GLY A 149 -0.49 -2.81 3.21
N THR A 150 -0.93 -2.61 4.44
CA THR A 150 -0.05 -2.59 5.62
C THR A 150 0.05 -3.94 6.33
N LEU A 151 -0.72 -4.94 5.88
CA LEU A 151 -0.63 -6.30 6.42
C LEU A 151 0.76 -6.88 6.19
N ARG A 152 1.17 -7.77 7.09
CA ARG A 152 2.44 -8.48 7.02
C ARG A 152 2.19 -9.98 6.93
N PRO A 153 3.13 -10.77 6.38
CA PRO A 153 3.07 -12.22 6.50
C PRO A 153 2.86 -12.66 7.95
N GLY A 154 1.97 -13.62 8.16
CA GLY A 154 1.52 -14.07 9.49
C GLY A 154 0.19 -13.44 9.95
N ALA A 155 -0.26 -12.34 9.34
CA ALA A 155 -1.53 -11.72 9.69
C ALA A 155 -2.73 -12.62 9.36
N THR A 156 -3.75 -12.60 10.22
CA THR A 156 -4.93 -13.45 10.10
C THR A 156 -6.06 -12.77 9.34
N ILE A 157 -6.69 -13.50 8.42
CA ILE A 157 -7.95 -13.15 7.76
C ILE A 157 -8.96 -14.26 8.04
N ARG A 158 -10.15 -13.91 8.53
CA ARG A 158 -11.23 -14.87 8.78
C ARG A 158 -12.38 -14.63 7.84
N VAL A 159 -12.91 -15.71 7.27
CA VAL A 159 -14.11 -15.66 6.43
C VAL A 159 -15.20 -16.48 7.10
N THR A 160 -16.22 -15.79 7.60
CA THR A 160 -17.44 -16.43 8.10
C THR A 160 -18.28 -16.88 6.91
N ARG A 161 -18.73 -18.14 6.93
CA ARG A 161 -19.35 -18.80 5.78
C ARG A 161 -20.77 -19.26 6.11
N ALA A 162 -21.58 -19.44 5.08
CA ALA A 162 -22.99 -19.82 5.20
C ALA A 162 -23.23 -21.23 5.74
N ASP A 163 -22.20 -22.08 5.81
CA ASP A 163 -22.25 -23.41 6.45
C ASP A 163 -21.99 -23.35 7.96
N GLY A 164 -21.96 -22.14 8.54
CA GLY A 164 -21.69 -21.91 9.96
C GLY A 164 -20.20 -21.92 10.33
N LYS A 165 -19.31 -22.32 9.41
CA LYS A 165 -17.87 -22.40 9.68
C LYS A 165 -17.18 -21.07 9.44
N VAL A 166 -16.04 -20.89 10.10
CA VAL A 166 -15.08 -19.82 9.83
C VAL A 166 -13.84 -20.43 9.18
N ALA A 167 -13.51 -20.00 7.97
CA ALA A 167 -12.25 -20.31 7.33
C ALA A 167 -11.19 -19.30 7.77
N GLU A 168 -10.10 -19.76 8.37
CA GLU A 168 -9.00 -18.93 8.84
C GLU A 168 -7.83 -19.03 7.88
N PHE A 169 -7.42 -17.87 7.35
CA PHE A 169 -6.32 -17.73 6.42
C PHE A 169 -5.18 -16.94 7.05
N THR A 170 -3.96 -17.31 6.70
CA THR A 170 -2.76 -16.56 7.06
C THR A 170 -2.19 -15.87 5.84
N VAL A 171 -1.93 -14.57 5.94
CA VAL A 171 -1.26 -13.78 4.91
C VAL A 171 0.16 -14.31 4.72
N ASP A 172 0.56 -14.55 3.49
CA ASP A 172 1.92 -15.00 3.14
C ASP A 172 2.69 -13.99 2.29
N ASP A 173 1.98 -13.05 1.66
CA ASP A 173 2.59 -12.10 0.73
C ASP A 173 1.67 -10.90 0.48
N VAL A 174 2.27 -9.72 0.30
CA VAL A 174 1.58 -8.49 -0.08
C VAL A 174 2.35 -7.84 -1.23
N ARG A 175 1.69 -7.68 -2.38
CA ARG A 175 2.30 -7.08 -3.58
C ARG A 175 1.58 -5.81 -3.99
N VAL A 176 2.35 -4.87 -4.50
CA VAL A 176 1.85 -3.69 -5.20
C VAL A 176 2.16 -3.86 -6.68
N LEU A 177 1.12 -3.97 -7.50
CA LEU A 177 1.23 -4.17 -8.94
C LEU A 177 0.82 -2.88 -9.68
N PRO A 178 1.76 -2.20 -10.36
CA PRO A 178 1.44 -1.06 -11.21
C PRO A 178 0.41 -1.43 -12.28
N ARG A 179 -0.54 -0.53 -12.57
CA ARG A 179 -1.62 -0.81 -13.53
C ARG A 179 -1.15 -0.92 -14.98
N ASP A 180 -0.09 -0.21 -15.34
CA ASP A 180 0.52 -0.23 -16.67
C ASP A 180 1.24 -1.56 -16.98
N ARG A 181 1.55 -2.35 -15.94
CA ARG A 181 2.21 -3.66 -16.03
C ARG A 181 1.42 -4.75 -15.31
N PHE A 182 0.10 -4.61 -15.28
CA PHE A 182 -0.76 -5.55 -14.56
C PHE A 182 -0.70 -6.94 -15.18
N ASP A 183 -0.20 -7.91 -14.40
CA ASP A 183 -0.21 -9.33 -14.75
C ASP A 183 -1.33 -10.04 -13.97
N ALA A 184 -2.37 -10.47 -14.69
CA ALA A 184 -3.52 -11.15 -14.12
C ALA A 184 -3.18 -12.51 -13.50
N GLN A 185 -2.19 -13.22 -14.04
CA GLN A 185 -1.74 -14.49 -13.48
C GLN A 185 -1.00 -14.25 -12.16
N GLN A 186 -0.18 -13.20 -12.09
CA GLN A 186 0.45 -12.81 -10.84
C GLN A 186 -0.57 -12.35 -9.78
N ALA A 187 -1.61 -11.63 -10.21
CA ALA A 187 -2.62 -11.08 -9.30
C ALA A 187 -3.62 -12.13 -8.80
N TYR A 188 -4.09 -13.02 -9.68
CA TYR A 188 -5.24 -13.89 -9.42
C TYR A 188 -4.93 -15.39 -9.52
N GLY A 189 -3.76 -15.76 -10.04
CA GLY A 189 -3.39 -17.16 -10.24
C GLY A 189 -3.23 -17.92 -8.94
N THR A 190 -3.60 -19.21 -9.00
CA THR A 190 -3.28 -20.20 -7.96
C THR A 190 -1.78 -20.38 -7.90
N ARG A 191 -1.18 -20.19 -6.73
CA ARG A 191 0.27 -20.31 -6.54
C ARG A 191 0.68 -21.75 -6.26
N GLN A 192 -0.17 -22.51 -5.59
CA GLN A 192 0.09 -23.90 -5.27
C GLN A 192 -1.17 -24.75 -5.47
N SER A 193 -1.03 -25.75 -6.34
CA SER A 193 -2.13 -26.66 -6.67
C SER A 193 -2.65 -27.40 -5.44
N GLY A 194 -3.97 -27.60 -5.37
CA GLY A 194 -4.65 -28.30 -4.28
C GLY A 194 -4.86 -27.51 -3.00
N ARG A 195 -4.27 -26.31 -2.84
CA ARG A 195 -4.49 -25.47 -1.66
C ARG A 195 -5.73 -24.60 -1.78
N ALA A 196 -6.30 -24.24 -0.63
CA ALA A 196 -7.30 -23.19 -0.52
C ALA A 196 -6.59 -21.84 -0.31
N GLU A 197 -6.65 -20.98 -1.33
CA GLU A 197 -6.00 -19.68 -1.36
C GLU A 197 -7.03 -18.54 -1.38
N LEU A 198 -6.61 -17.39 -0.87
CA LEU A 198 -7.39 -16.16 -0.83
C LEU A 198 -6.56 -15.00 -1.40
N ARG A 199 -7.22 -14.12 -2.14
CA ARG A 199 -6.68 -12.82 -2.57
C ARG A 199 -7.60 -11.71 -2.10
N LEU A 200 -7.06 -10.74 -1.36
CA LEU A 200 -7.70 -9.45 -1.17
C LEU A 200 -7.10 -8.45 -2.15
N ILE A 201 -7.96 -7.73 -2.86
CA ILE A 201 -7.58 -6.87 -3.97
C ILE A 201 -8.18 -5.48 -3.74
N THR A 202 -7.35 -4.45 -3.81
CA THR A 202 -7.78 -3.05 -3.74
C THR A 202 -6.94 -2.16 -4.64
N CYS A 203 -7.40 -0.93 -4.86
CA CYS A 203 -6.59 0.11 -5.49
C CYS A 203 -5.45 0.55 -4.56
N GLY A 204 -4.33 0.99 -5.12
CA GLY A 204 -3.19 1.51 -4.35
C GLY A 204 -2.22 2.34 -5.18
N GLY A 205 -1.06 2.63 -4.61
CA GLY A 205 -0.13 3.59 -5.21
C GLY A 205 -0.64 5.03 -5.07
N THR A 206 -0.22 5.91 -5.96
CA THR A 206 -0.59 7.33 -5.94
C THR A 206 -1.92 7.54 -6.63
N PHE A 207 -2.75 8.44 -6.10
CA PHE A 207 -3.95 8.89 -6.82
C PHE A 207 -3.57 9.92 -7.88
N ASP A 208 -3.74 9.56 -9.15
CA ASP A 208 -3.63 10.48 -10.28
C ASP A 208 -4.92 11.28 -10.43
N ARG A 209 -4.84 12.60 -10.20
CA ARG A 209 -5.97 13.52 -10.27
C ARG A 209 -6.46 13.77 -11.69
N ALA A 210 -5.60 13.62 -12.70
CA ALA A 210 -5.95 13.87 -14.09
C ALA A 210 -6.85 12.74 -14.63
N SER A 211 -6.45 11.48 -14.38
CA SER A 211 -7.24 10.30 -14.75
C SER A 211 -8.31 9.93 -13.71
N ARG A 212 -8.25 10.51 -12.50
CA ARG A 212 -9.06 10.14 -11.32
C ARG A 212 -8.92 8.66 -10.96
N THR A 213 -7.69 8.14 -11.04
CA THR A 213 -7.43 6.74 -10.75
C THR A 213 -6.17 6.54 -9.92
N TYR A 214 -6.14 5.41 -9.20
CA TYR A 214 -4.95 4.92 -8.53
C TYR A 214 -3.97 4.29 -9.52
N THR A 215 -2.66 4.49 -9.32
CA THR A 215 -1.62 4.00 -10.24
C THR A 215 -1.30 2.51 -10.09
N ALA A 216 -1.75 1.86 -9.02
CA ALA A 216 -1.47 0.46 -8.75
C ALA A 216 -2.67 -0.28 -8.15
N ASN A 217 -2.54 -1.60 -8.04
CA ASN A 217 -3.39 -2.45 -7.22
C ASN A 217 -2.54 -3.08 -6.11
N VAL A 218 -3.13 -3.24 -4.93
CA VAL A 218 -2.56 -4.03 -3.83
C VAL A 218 -3.21 -5.40 -3.83
N ILE A 219 -2.38 -6.44 -3.79
CA ILE A 219 -2.79 -7.84 -3.74
C ILE A 219 -2.23 -8.45 -2.46
N VAL A 220 -3.12 -8.78 -1.53
CA VAL A 220 -2.78 -9.56 -0.34
C VAL A 220 -3.06 -11.02 -0.64
N SER A 221 -2.05 -11.86 -0.57
CA SER A 221 -2.16 -13.31 -0.71
C SER A 221 -2.20 -13.96 0.67
N ALA A 222 -3.12 -14.91 0.81
CA ALA A 222 -3.25 -15.70 2.03
C ALA A 222 -3.67 -17.12 1.67
N TYR A 223 -3.49 -18.04 2.61
CA TYR A 223 -3.86 -19.45 2.45
C TYR A 223 -4.52 -19.99 3.71
N LEU A 224 -5.35 -21.00 3.53
CA LEU A 224 -6.10 -21.62 4.62
C LEU A 224 -5.15 -22.30 5.61
N THR A 225 -5.28 -21.96 6.89
CA THR A 225 -4.47 -22.48 8.00
C THR A 225 -5.30 -23.03 9.13
N GLY A 226 -6.61 -22.79 9.13
CA GLY A 226 -7.51 -23.34 10.12
C GLY A 226 -8.97 -23.24 9.71
N ALA A 227 -9.81 -23.94 10.47
CA ALA A 227 -11.26 -23.83 10.39
C ALA A 227 -11.86 -23.93 11.79
N ALA A 228 -12.81 -23.06 12.10
CA ALA A 228 -13.60 -23.10 13.32
C ALA A 228 -15.08 -23.36 12.99
N ALA A 229 -15.80 -23.92 13.97
CA ALA A 229 -17.23 -24.15 13.94
C ALA A 229 -17.98 -23.07 14.73
#